data_AF-A0A507QX86-F1
#
_entry.id   AF-A0A507QX86-F1
#
_cell.length_a   1.000
_cell.length_b   1.000
_cell.length_c   1.000
_cell.angle_alpha   90.00
_cell.angle_beta   90.00
_cell.angle_gamma   90.00
#
_symmetry.space_group_name_H-M   'P 1'
#
loop_
_entity.id
_entity.type
_entity.pdbx_description
1 polymer ?
#
loop_
_entity_poly.entity_id
_entity_poly.type
_entity_poly.pdbx_seq_one_letter_code
_entity_poly.pdbx_strand_id
1 'polypeptide(L)'
;MSPVNSLWFKWKSLRLPWRRSFLVGTDLSGNTYWEFKDALNAKRLRRIVKYKPGTHYADVKVSPLWHQWLRHVRPDPPSLQEQQQNVIRQVQIKHLARLADERWASKPSFLDKPQSQHPVPATNSSDATVNASQDLTAHTKESSSSTVPGNRTERENKVQGDRANKDPWAKAKGAPSENWQPESWTPAASRR
;
A
#
# COMPACT_ATOMS: atom_id res chain seq x y z
N MET A 1 26.17 -10.98 22.55
CA MET A 1 26.54 -9.75 23.29
C MET A 1 26.19 -8.53 22.44
N SER A 2 25.21 -7.72 22.85
CA SER A 2 24.80 -6.54 22.08
C SER A 2 25.90 -5.46 22.15
N PRO A 3 26.42 -4.95 21.02
CA PRO A 3 27.53 -3.99 21.00
C PRO A 3 27.19 -2.65 21.67
N VAL A 4 25.91 -2.36 21.91
CA VAL A 4 25.41 -1.04 22.32
C VAL A 4 25.83 -0.64 23.75
N ASN A 5 26.22 -1.60 24.60
CA ASN A 5 26.62 -1.34 25.99
C ASN A 5 28.14 -1.41 26.24
N SER A 6 28.98 -1.41 25.21
CA SER A 6 30.42 -1.36 25.45
C SER A 6 30.88 0.08 25.75
N LEU A 7 31.56 0.26 26.89
CA LEU A 7 32.26 1.49 27.27
C LEU A 7 33.21 1.96 26.14
N TRP A 8 33.77 1.02 25.39
CA TRP A 8 34.62 1.31 24.24
C TRP A 8 33.86 2.05 23.14
N PHE A 9 32.62 1.65 22.80
CA PHE A 9 31.83 2.38 21.80
C PHE A 9 31.43 3.77 22.29
N LYS A 10 31.02 3.89 23.57
CA LYS A 10 30.72 5.21 24.19
C LYS A 10 31.94 6.14 24.14
N TRP A 11 33.13 5.62 24.45
CA TRP A 11 34.38 6.37 24.34
C TRP A 11 34.72 6.75 22.89
N LYS A 12 34.50 5.84 21.93
CA LYS A 12 34.71 6.12 20.51
C LYS A 12 33.71 7.10 19.90
N SER A 13 32.52 7.26 20.49
CA SER A 13 31.51 8.23 20.02
C SER A 13 31.74 9.65 20.51
N LEU A 14 32.59 9.86 21.51
CA LEU A 14 32.92 11.20 21.98
C LEU A 14 33.63 12.02 20.90
N ARG A 15 33.20 13.27 20.70
CA ARG A 15 33.80 14.23 19.77
C ARG A 15 34.85 15.08 20.47
N LEU A 16 36.07 14.55 20.57
CA LEU A 16 37.19 15.26 21.17
C LEU A 16 37.94 16.10 20.10
N PRO A 17 38.47 17.30 20.42
CA PRO A 17 39.02 18.22 19.43
C PRO A 17 40.25 17.69 18.67
N TRP A 18 41.04 16.80 19.27
CA TRP A 18 42.19 16.14 18.63
C TRP A 18 41.82 14.90 17.80
N ARG A 19 40.58 14.42 17.91
CA ARG A 19 40.14 13.18 17.29
C ARG A 19 39.59 13.47 15.89
N ARG A 20 40.20 12.86 14.87
CA ARG A 20 39.80 13.04 13.46
C ARG A 20 38.65 12.12 13.02
N SER A 21 38.43 11.00 13.72
CA SER A 21 37.36 10.04 13.44
C SER A 21 36.64 9.60 14.72
N PHE A 22 35.31 9.60 14.68
CA PHE A 22 34.46 9.23 15.80
C PHE A 22 33.32 8.31 15.34
N LEU A 23 32.91 7.43 16.24
CA LEU A 23 31.82 6.50 16.03
C LEU A 23 30.50 7.27 16.12
N VAL A 24 29.64 7.08 15.13
CA VAL A 24 28.31 7.72 15.12
C VAL A 24 27.23 6.75 15.58
N GLY A 25 27.33 5.49 15.19
CA GLY A 25 26.39 4.47 15.66
C GLY A 25 26.68 3.09 15.09
N THR A 26 25.76 2.17 15.38
CA THR A 26 25.81 0.78 14.94
C THR A 26 24.46 0.37 14.39
N ASP A 27 24.43 -0.59 13.47
CA ASP A 27 23.18 -1.21 13.03
C ASP A 27 22.86 -2.50 13.81
N LEU A 28 21.67 -3.05 13.57
CA LEU A 28 21.23 -4.34 14.11
C LEU A 28 22.10 -5.52 13.60
N SER A 29 22.74 -5.37 12.44
CA SER A 29 23.66 -6.37 11.86
C SER A 29 25.04 -6.35 12.55
N GLY A 30 25.33 -5.32 13.34
CA GLY A 30 26.61 -5.11 14.03
C GLY A 30 27.70 -4.47 13.18
N ASN A 31 27.34 -3.82 12.07
CA ASN A 31 28.22 -2.89 11.37
C ASN A 31 28.34 -1.59 12.19
N THR A 32 29.48 -0.93 12.06
CA THR A 32 29.77 0.32 12.78
C THR A 32 29.92 1.48 11.81
N TYR A 33 29.35 2.62 12.14
CA TYR A 33 29.29 3.78 11.27
C TYR A 33 30.10 4.92 11.88
N TRP A 34 30.93 5.55 11.06
CA TRP A 34 31.94 6.50 11.49
C TRP A 34 31.86 7.77 10.65
N GLU A 35 32.12 8.89 11.30
CA GLU A 35 32.38 10.17 10.64
C GLU A 35 33.83 10.56 10.88
N PHE A 36 34.46 11.16 9.86
CA PHE A 36 35.82 11.63 9.97
C PHE A 36 36.09 12.86 9.09
N LYS A 37 37.11 13.63 9.49
CA LYS A 37 37.64 14.74 8.69
C LYS A 37 38.64 14.19 7.67
N ASP A 38 38.40 14.46 6.39
CA ASP A 38 39.37 14.16 5.35
C ASP A 38 40.57 15.13 5.45
N ALA A 39 41.77 14.67 5.13
CA ALA A 39 42.96 15.51 5.10
C ALA A 39 42.90 16.51 3.94
N LEU A 40 42.37 16.09 2.78
CA LEU A 40 42.27 16.93 1.58
C LEU A 40 41.07 17.89 1.63
N ASN A 41 39.99 17.50 2.30
CA ASN A 41 38.73 18.27 2.34
C ASN A 41 38.23 18.43 3.78
N ALA A 42 38.92 19.26 4.56
CA ALA A 42 38.62 19.48 5.99
C ALA A 42 37.25 20.16 6.25
N LYS A 43 36.65 20.82 5.25
CA LYS A 43 35.35 21.49 5.37
C LYS A 43 34.17 20.52 5.50
N ARG A 44 34.29 19.27 5.01
CA ARG A 44 33.20 18.29 5.00
C ARG A 44 33.57 17.03 5.77
N LEU A 45 32.71 16.63 6.70
CA LEU A 45 32.81 15.32 7.35
C LEU A 45 32.40 14.21 6.37
N ARG A 46 33.31 13.27 6.15
CA ARG A 46 33.06 12.05 5.38
C ARG A 46 32.50 10.98 6.30
N ARG A 47 31.63 10.14 5.74
CA ARG A 47 30.95 9.05 6.42
C ARG A 47 31.46 7.73 5.86
N ILE A 48 31.73 6.76 6.72
CA ILE A 48 32.18 5.42 6.33
C ILE A 48 31.55 4.37 7.22
N VAL A 49 31.31 3.20 6.64
CA VAL A 49 30.86 2.01 7.36
C VAL A 49 32.04 1.04 7.49
N LYS A 50 32.19 0.46 8.67
CA LYS A 50 33.12 -0.63 8.95
C LYS A 50 32.33 -1.89 9.26
N TYR A 51 32.57 -2.89 8.44
CA TYR A 51 31.91 -4.18 8.51
C TYR A 51 32.58 -5.10 9.53
N LYS A 52 31.91 -6.20 9.86
CA LYS A 52 32.47 -7.22 10.74
C LYS A 52 33.69 -7.88 10.07
N PRO A 53 34.75 -8.17 10.81
CA PRO A 53 35.85 -8.94 10.27
C PRO A 53 35.33 -10.33 9.85
N GLY A 54 35.66 -10.77 8.64
CA GLY A 54 35.24 -12.07 8.09
C GLY A 54 34.00 -12.04 7.19
N THR A 55 33.27 -10.93 7.08
CA THR A 55 32.19 -10.81 6.06
C THR A 55 32.76 -10.29 4.74
N HIS A 56 32.49 -11.00 3.65
CA HIS A 56 32.87 -10.53 2.31
C HIS A 56 32.07 -9.28 1.93
N TYR A 57 32.73 -8.32 1.26
CA TYR A 57 32.14 -7.01 0.95
C TYR A 57 30.85 -7.08 0.14
N ALA A 58 30.71 -8.05 -0.77
CA ALA A 58 29.50 -8.21 -1.58
C ALA A 58 28.29 -8.69 -0.77
N ASP A 59 28.50 -9.39 0.34
CA ASP A 59 27.42 -9.94 1.16
C ASP A 59 26.92 -8.96 2.22
N VAL A 60 27.57 -7.80 2.34
CA VAL A 60 27.22 -6.86 3.39
C VAL A 60 25.91 -6.14 3.07
N LYS A 61 24.90 -6.43 3.88
CA LYS A 61 23.60 -5.76 3.82
C LYS A 61 23.58 -4.58 4.78
N VAL A 62 23.56 -3.37 4.22
CA VAL A 62 23.37 -2.12 4.96
C VAL A 62 21.89 -1.71 4.89
N SER A 63 21.31 -1.28 6.00
CA SER A 63 19.91 -0.83 6.05
C SER A 63 19.70 0.43 5.19
N PRO A 64 18.54 0.63 4.53
CA PRO A 64 18.25 1.84 3.76
C PRO A 64 18.42 3.13 4.57
N LEU A 65 18.08 3.10 5.87
CA LEU A 65 18.24 4.27 6.77
C LEU A 65 19.72 4.67 6.90
N TRP A 66 20.60 3.68 7.05
CA TRP A 66 22.04 3.91 7.11
C TRP A 66 22.62 4.31 5.76
N HIS A 67 22.08 3.78 4.65
CA HIS A 67 22.45 4.24 3.31
C HIS A 67 22.13 5.72 3.07
N GLN A 68 20.95 6.19 3.47
CA GLN A 68 20.58 7.61 3.37
C GLN A 68 21.55 8.49 4.14
N TRP A 69 21.91 8.08 5.35
CA TRP A 69 22.91 8.77 6.14
C TRP A 69 24.30 8.74 5.49
N LEU A 70 24.79 7.58 5.03
CA LEU A 70 26.08 7.47 4.33
C LEU A 70 26.14 8.34 3.07
N ARG A 71 25.01 8.53 2.37
CA ARG A 71 24.89 9.36 1.16
C ARG A 71 24.61 10.84 1.44
N HIS A 72 24.64 11.27 2.70
CA HIS A 72 24.34 12.64 3.11
C HIS A 72 22.92 13.13 2.72
N VAL A 73 21.99 12.22 2.45
CA VAL A 73 20.57 12.56 2.22
C VAL A 73 19.91 12.96 3.53
N ARG A 74 20.34 12.33 4.63
CA ARG A 74 19.88 12.63 5.98
C ARG A 74 21.02 13.27 6.80
N PRO A 75 20.77 14.36 7.54
CA PRO A 75 21.77 14.95 8.42
C PRO A 75 22.08 14.03 9.60
N ASP A 76 21.06 13.60 10.32
CA ASP A 76 21.18 12.82 11.55
C ASP A 76 21.28 11.31 11.30
N PRO A 77 22.08 10.57 12.10
CA PRO A 77 22.15 9.12 12.00
C PRO A 77 20.86 8.46 12.49
N PRO A 78 20.50 7.28 11.96
CA PRO A 78 19.31 6.56 12.41
C PRO A 78 19.50 6.00 13.83
N SER A 79 18.53 6.29 14.70
CA SER A 79 18.54 5.81 16.09
C SER A 79 18.29 4.31 16.17
N LEU A 80 18.68 3.67 17.28
CA LEU A 80 18.44 2.25 17.49
C LEU A 80 16.94 1.90 17.49
N GLN A 81 16.12 2.76 18.11
CA GLN A 81 14.67 2.61 18.13
C GLN A 81 14.07 2.70 16.74
N GLU A 82 14.52 3.65 15.91
CA GLU A 82 14.05 3.80 14.54
C GLU A 82 14.39 2.57 13.68
N GLN A 83 15.59 2.02 13.87
CA GLN A 83 16.00 0.79 13.21
C GLN A 83 15.09 -0.39 13.58
N GLN A 84 14.76 -0.55 14.87
CA GLN A 84 13.85 -1.59 15.35
C GLN A 84 12.43 -1.39 14.81
N GLN A 85 11.93 -0.15 14.83
CA GLN A 85 10.62 0.20 14.27
C GLN A 85 10.53 -0.12 12.78
N ASN A 86 11.60 0.10 12.00
CA ASN A 86 11.61 -0.24 10.58
C ASN A 86 11.48 -1.77 10.36
N VAL A 87 12.14 -2.58 11.18
CA VAL A 87 11.99 -4.05 11.12
C VAL A 87 10.55 -4.46 11.45
N ILE A 88 9.98 -3.92 12.54
CA ILE A 88 8.60 -4.19 12.94
C ILE A 88 7.63 -3.81 11.82
N ARG A 89 7.79 -2.62 11.24
CA ARG A 89 6.99 -2.13 10.11
C ARG A 89 7.05 -3.08 8.92
N GLN A 90 8.23 -3.60 8.56
CA GLN A 90 8.36 -4.55 7.45
C GLN A 90 7.58 -5.84 7.72
N VAL A 91 7.62 -6.36 8.95
CA VAL A 91 6.84 -7.54 9.34
C VAL A 91 5.34 -7.25 9.25
N GLN A 92 4.89 -6.11 9.77
CA GLN A 92 3.49 -5.70 9.73
C GLN A 92 2.99 -5.56 8.29
N ILE A 93 3.75 -4.92 7.40
CA ILE A 93 3.37 -4.76 5.99
C ILE A 93 3.24 -6.12 5.30
N LYS A 94 4.16 -7.06 5.54
CA LYS A 94 4.06 -8.41 4.98
C LYS A 94 2.80 -9.14 5.44
N HIS A 95 2.45 -8.99 6.71
CA HIS A 95 1.23 -9.58 7.27
C HIS A 95 -0.02 -8.94 6.64
N LEU A 96 -0.07 -7.61 6.55
CA LEU A 96 -1.20 -6.90 5.93
C LEU A 96 -1.33 -7.22 4.44
N ALA A 97 -0.21 -7.35 3.72
CA ALA A 97 -0.19 -7.75 2.31
C ALA A 97 -0.83 -9.13 2.13
N ARG A 98 -0.45 -10.12 2.95
CA ARG A 98 -1.07 -11.45 2.91
C ARG A 98 -2.59 -11.39 3.10
N LEU A 99 -3.07 -10.66 4.11
CA LEU A 99 -4.51 -10.51 4.34
C LEU A 99 -5.21 -9.79 3.18
N ALA A 100 -4.53 -8.87 2.50
CA ALA A 100 -5.07 -8.22 1.32
C ALA A 100 -5.14 -9.20 0.12
N ASP A 101 -4.12 -10.04 -0.06
CA ASP A 101 -4.09 -11.06 -1.11
C ASP A 101 -5.19 -12.11 -0.89
N GLU A 102 -5.40 -12.57 0.35
CA GLU A 102 -6.50 -13.48 0.71
C GLU A 102 -7.86 -12.84 0.41
N ARG A 103 -8.04 -11.57 0.80
CA ARG A 103 -9.26 -10.81 0.46
C ARG A 103 -9.44 -10.65 -1.04
N TRP A 104 -8.36 -10.42 -1.79
CA TRP A 104 -8.40 -10.32 -3.25
C TRP A 104 -8.79 -11.66 -3.88
N ALA A 105 -8.16 -12.75 -3.47
CA ALA A 105 -8.44 -14.09 -3.98
C ALA A 105 -9.86 -14.58 -3.65
N SER A 106 -10.41 -14.17 -2.50
CA SER A 106 -11.78 -14.51 -2.11
C SER A 106 -12.86 -13.80 -2.91
N LYS A 107 -12.54 -12.66 -3.55
CA LYS A 107 -13.49 -11.94 -4.39
C LYS A 107 -13.59 -12.66 -5.74
N PRO A 108 -14.78 -13.10 -6.17
CA PRO A 108 -14.94 -13.74 -7.47
C PRO A 108 -14.46 -12.77 -8.55
N SER A 109 -13.44 -13.19 -9.31
CA SER A 109 -12.90 -12.40 -10.41
C SER A 109 -13.99 -12.24 -11.46
N PHE A 110 -14.39 -11.00 -11.74
CA PHE A 110 -15.35 -10.70 -12.81
C PHE A 110 -14.83 -11.13 -14.20
N LEU A 111 -13.51 -11.33 -14.32
CA LEU A 111 -12.83 -11.78 -15.55
C LEU A 111 -12.74 -13.30 -15.68
N ASP A 112 -12.98 -14.08 -14.62
CA ASP A 112 -13.22 -15.51 -14.76
C ASP A 112 -14.60 -15.67 -15.38
N LYS A 113 -14.63 -15.74 -16.72
CA LYS A 113 -15.86 -16.09 -17.44
C LYS A 113 -16.34 -17.41 -16.84
N PRO A 114 -17.60 -17.51 -16.36
CA PRO A 114 -18.14 -18.81 -16.08
C PRO A 114 -17.97 -19.62 -17.35
N GLN A 115 -17.49 -20.86 -17.20
CA GLN A 115 -17.40 -21.86 -18.24
C GLN A 115 -18.82 -22.16 -18.72
N SER A 116 -19.39 -21.17 -19.41
CA SER A 116 -20.65 -21.22 -20.09
C SER A 116 -20.37 -22.22 -21.19
N GLN A 117 -21.05 -23.36 -21.12
CA GLN A 117 -21.17 -24.26 -22.25
C GLN A 117 -21.75 -23.42 -23.39
N HIS A 118 -20.89 -22.73 -24.16
CA HIS A 118 -21.31 -22.08 -25.38
C HIS A 118 -21.80 -23.23 -26.27
N PRO A 119 -23.10 -23.24 -26.67
CA PRO A 119 -23.51 -24.11 -27.75
C PRO A 119 -22.59 -23.75 -28.92
N VAL A 120 -21.87 -24.74 -29.43
CA VAL A 120 -21.08 -24.57 -30.66
C VAL A 120 -21.97 -23.86 -31.69
N PRO A 121 -21.52 -22.75 -32.29
CA PRO A 121 -22.36 -22.00 -33.22
C PRO A 121 -22.76 -22.92 -34.37
N ALA A 122 -24.06 -23.10 -34.55
CA ALA A 122 -24.63 -23.87 -35.65
C ALA A 122 -24.49 -23.07 -36.96
N THR A 123 -23.29 -23.07 -37.53
CA THR A 123 -23.05 -22.63 -38.89
C THR A 123 -23.44 -23.74 -39.85
N ASN A 124 -24.75 -23.95 -40.03
CA ASN A 124 -25.29 -24.74 -41.14
C ASN A 124 -26.56 -24.02 -41.63
N SER A 125 -26.38 -23.02 -42.48
CA SER A 125 -27.46 -22.45 -43.28
C SER A 125 -27.57 -23.24 -44.58
N SER A 126 -28.44 -24.25 -44.62
CA SER A 126 -28.97 -24.78 -45.87
C SER A 126 -30.33 -24.16 -46.11
N ASP A 127 -30.33 -23.26 -47.07
CA ASP A 127 -31.44 -22.55 -47.70
C ASP A 127 -32.51 -23.52 -48.24
N ALA A 128 -33.78 -23.27 -47.92
CA ALA A 128 -34.94 -23.80 -48.64
C ALA A 128 -36.19 -22.99 -48.27
N THR A 129 -36.47 -21.99 -49.09
CA THR A 129 -37.73 -21.25 -49.16
C THR A 129 -38.90 -22.17 -49.50
N VAL A 130 -39.99 -22.14 -48.73
CA VAL A 130 -41.37 -22.26 -49.26
C VAL A 130 -42.42 -21.71 -48.29
N ASN A 131 -43.27 -20.84 -48.83
CA ASN A 131 -44.46 -20.20 -48.26
C ASN A 131 -45.55 -21.20 -47.82
N ALA A 132 -46.26 -20.87 -46.73
CA ALA A 132 -47.71 -21.08 -46.64
C ALA A 132 -48.35 -20.12 -45.61
N SER A 133 -49.57 -19.71 -45.93
CA SER A 133 -50.23 -18.45 -45.59
C SER A 133 -51.21 -18.54 -44.41
N GLN A 134 -51.56 -17.36 -43.86
CA GLN A 134 -52.85 -16.94 -43.23
C GLN A 134 -53.23 -17.69 -41.92
N ASP A 135 -53.68 -17.04 -40.83
CA ASP A 135 -54.94 -16.30 -40.77
C ASP A 135 -55.14 -15.51 -39.44
N LEU A 136 -56.19 -14.69 -39.45
CA LEU A 136 -56.62 -13.64 -38.52
C LEU A 136 -57.05 -14.08 -37.11
N THR A 137 -56.96 -13.16 -36.12
CA THR A 137 -58.09 -12.51 -35.40
C THR A 137 -57.74 -12.04 -33.97
N ALA A 138 -58.37 -10.92 -33.59
CA ALA A 138 -58.24 -10.20 -32.33
C ALA A 138 -59.19 -10.72 -31.24
N HIS A 139 -58.81 -10.52 -29.97
CA HIS A 139 -59.64 -10.28 -28.76
C HIS A 139 -58.70 -10.42 -27.54
N THR A 140 -58.83 -9.82 -26.35
CA THR A 140 -59.67 -8.79 -25.73
C THR A 140 -59.31 -8.86 -24.24
N LYS A 141 -58.96 -7.72 -23.61
CA LYS A 141 -59.12 -7.41 -22.15
C LYS A 141 -58.43 -8.34 -21.14
N GLU A 142 -58.22 -8.04 -19.87
CA GLU A 142 -58.23 -6.90 -18.94
C GLU A 142 -57.60 -7.48 -17.65
N SER A 143 -57.30 -6.60 -16.69
CA SER A 143 -57.20 -6.91 -15.24
C SER A 143 -55.82 -7.37 -14.76
N SER A 144 -55.27 -6.87 -13.65
CA SER A 144 -55.71 -5.86 -12.69
C SER A 144 -54.69 -5.82 -11.55
N SER A 145 -54.48 -4.63 -10.97
CA SER A 145 -54.26 -4.35 -9.52
C SER A 145 -53.00 -4.94 -8.86
N SER A 146 -52.33 -4.30 -7.90
CA SER A 146 -52.66 -3.29 -6.88
C SER A 146 -51.31 -2.87 -6.26
N THR A 147 -50.94 -1.60 -6.17
CA THR A 147 -51.36 -0.59 -5.18
C THR A 147 -51.21 -1.04 -3.71
N VAL A 148 -50.19 -0.45 -3.08
CA VAL A 148 -49.90 -0.37 -1.63
C VAL A 148 -51.04 0.36 -0.90
N PRO A 149 -51.36 0.01 0.35
CA PRO A 149 -51.19 0.99 1.45
C PRO A 149 -50.76 0.33 2.77
N GLY A 150 -49.76 0.87 3.49
CA GLY A 150 -49.95 1.81 4.61
C GLY A 150 -49.79 1.05 5.96
N ASN A 151 -49.41 1.60 7.11
CA ASN A 151 -48.89 2.88 7.55
C ASN A 151 -48.30 2.66 8.97
N ARG A 152 -47.22 3.39 9.29
CA ARG A 152 -46.72 3.88 10.60
C ARG A 152 -47.27 3.30 11.91
N THR A 153 -46.36 2.90 12.82
CA THR A 153 -46.45 3.32 14.23
C THR A 153 -45.04 3.43 14.85
N GLU A 154 -44.69 4.66 15.23
CA GLU A 154 -43.58 4.98 16.15
C GLU A 154 -43.95 4.50 17.56
N ARG A 155 -43.02 3.84 18.26
CA ARG A 155 -42.90 3.93 19.72
C ARG A 155 -41.44 3.91 20.13
N GLU A 156 -41.08 4.93 20.89
CA GLU A 156 -39.84 5.05 21.65
C GLU A 156 -39.64 3.84 22.58
N ASN A 157 -38.39 3.40 22.70
CA ASN A 157 -37.80 3.03 23.99
C ASN A 157 -36.27 3.15 23.90
N LYS A 158 -35.73 4.18 24.56
CA LYS A 158 -34.35 4.21 25.05
C LYS A 158 -34.21 3.21 26.18
N VAL A 159 -33.24 2.30 26.13
CA VAL A 159 -32.22 2.04 27.18
C VAL A 159 -31.08 1.19 26.58
N GLN A 160 -29.93 1.84 26.40
CA GLN A 160 -28.57 1.41 26.74
C GLN A 160 -28.06 -0.01 26.39
N GLY A 161 -27.08 -0.04 25.49
CA GLY A 161 -26.21 -1.18 25.19
C GLY A 161 -24.99 -0.71 24.39
N ASP A 162 -24.10 0.04 25.05
CA ASP A 162 -22.83 0.48 24.49
C ASP A 162 -21.92 -0.72 24.13
N ARG A 163 -21.15 -0.56 23.04
CA ARG A 163 -20.08 -1.44 22.51
C ARG A 163 -20.47 -2.44 21.42
N ALA A 164 -21.07 -1.95 20.33
CA ALA A 164 -21.01 -2.63 19.04
C ALA A 164 -20.02 -1.91 18.11
N ASN A 165 -18.81 -2.49 18.02
CA ASN A 165 -17.95 -2.55 16.84
C ASN A 165 -18.06 -1.38 15.83
N LYS A 166 -17.44 -0.23 16.16
CA LYS A 166 -17.23 0.83 15.16
C LYS A 166 -16.05 0.43 14.29
N ASP A 167 -16.34 -0.04 13.07
CA ASP A 167 -15.34 -0.32 12.03
C ASP A 167 -14.40 0.89 11.87
N PRO A 168 -13.08 0.74 12.09
CA PRO A 168 -12.12 1.85 12.05
C PRO A 168 -12.05 2.54 10.68
N TRP A 169 -12.57 1.92 9.61
CA TRP A 169 -12.63 2.50 8.27
C TRP A 169 -13.91 3.29 7.97
N ALA A 170 -14.92 3.28 8.84
CA ALA A 170 -16.16 4.03 8.61
C ALA A 170 -15.92 5.55 8.50
N LYS A 171 -14.83 6.07 9.09
CA LYS A 171 -14.45 7.48 9.04
C LYS A 171 -13.56 7.87 7.85
N ALA A 172 -13.16 6.92 7.00
CA ALA A 172 -12.29 7.19 5.84
C ALA A 172 -13.06 7.55 4.56
N LYS A 173 -14.40 7.50 4.58
CA LYS A 173 -15.26 8.04 3.52
C LYS A 173 -15.30 9.55 3.68
N GLY A 174 -14.72 10.30 2.75
CA GLY A 174 -14.54 11.76 2.87
C GLY A 174 -13.10 12.24 2.66
N ALA A 175 -12.25 11.50 1.94
CA ALA A 175 -10.93 12.01 1.57
C ALA A 175 -11.08 13.30 0.72
N PRO A 176 -10.23 14.33 0.88
CA PRO A 176 -10.33 15.60 0.14
C PRO A 176 -10.34 15.46 -1.39
N SER A 177 -9.95 14.29 -1.92
CA SER A 177 -9.92 13.95 -3.33
C SER A 177 -11.23 13.34 -3.87
N GLU A 178 -12.22 13.00 -3.04
CA GLU A 178 -13.48 12.39 -3.50
C GLU A 178 -14.30 13.31 -4.42
N ASN A 179 -14.16 14.63 -4.25
CA ASN A 179 -14.83 15.63 -5.07
C ASN A 179 -13.95 16.16 -6.22
N TRP A 180 -12.74 15.62 -6.41
CA TRP A 180 -11.83 16.09 -7.45
C TRP A 180 -12.19 15.42 -8.78
N GLN A 181 -12.65 16.22 -9.74
CA GLN A 181 -12.78 15.83 -11.15
C GLN A 181 -11.86 16.72 -11.98
N PRO A 182 -11.12 16.17 -12.96
CA PRO A 182 -10.31 16.98 -13.85
C PRO A 182 -11.21 17.84 -14.76
N GLU A 183 -10.82 19.08 -15.00
CA GLU A 183 -11.45 19.91 -16.03
C GLU A 183 -11.28 19.26 -17.40
N SER A 184 -12.33 19.29 -18.23
CA SER A 184 -12.28 18.80 -19.59
C SER A 184 -11.40 19.72 -20.45
N TRP A 185 -10.38 19.13 -21.09
CA TRP A 185 -9.48 19.84 -21.99
C TRP A 185 -10.23 20.46 -23.17
N THR A 186 -10.22 21.79 -23.29
CA THR A 186 -10.78 22.51 -24.43
C THR A 186 -9.65 23.11 -25.27
N PRO A 187 -9.37 22.61 -26.49
CA PRO A 187 -8.34 23.18 -27.33
C PRO A 187 -8.74 24.58 -27.81
N ALA A 188 -7.85 25.55 -27.68
CA ALA A 188 -8.07 26.89 -28.21
C ALA A 188 -8.15 26.84 -29.75
N ALA A 189 -9.19 27.43 -30.32
CA ALA A 189 -9.33 27.54 -31.77
C ALA A 189 -8.19 28.39 -32.35
N SER A 190 -7.51 27.87 -33.37
CA SER A 190 -6.44 28.58 -34.09
C SER A 190 -7.00 29.85 -34.74
N ARG A 191 -6.45 31.03 -34.41
CA ARG A 191 -6.72 32.26 -35.17
C ARG A 191 -6.08 32.12 -36.55
N ARG A 192 -6.88 32.29 -37.60
CA ARG A 192 -6.45 32.40 -38.99
C ARG A 192 -6.53 33.86 -39.41
#